data_AF-A0A6G2BDD1-F1
#
_entry.id   AF-A0A6G2BDD1-F1
#
_cell.length_a   1.000
_cell.length_b   1.000
_cell.length_c   1.000
_cell.angle_alpha   90.00
_cell.angle_beta   90.00
_cell.angle_gamma   90.00
#
_symmetry.space_group_name_H-M   'P 1'
#
loop_
_entity.id
_entity.type
_entity.pdbx_description
1 polymer ?
#
loop_
_entity_poly.entity_id
_entity_poly.type
_entity_poly.pdbx_seq_one_letter_code
_entity_poly.pdbx_strand_id
1 'polypeptide(L)'
;MITLLELGILGAAAYRATQLGVHDSILDPLRDRVFAWHANRPDSRPRDFVVTLISCTYCLGWWISGAILLTYLLATGQFDDAPLPVHGIEWFAVAGVQALGNRRDDTWGRAS
;
A
#
# COMPACT_ATOMS: atom_id res chain seq x y z
N MET A 1 -6.09 14.46 -13.90
CA MET A 1 -6.50 13.05 -14.05
C MET A 1 -5.32 12.26 -14.55
N ILE A 2 -5.02 11.11 -13.94
CA ILE A 2 -3.89 10.26 -14.35
C ILE A 2 -4.18 9.51 -15.65
N THR A 3 -3.15 9.41 -16.50
CA THR A 3 -3.10 8.61 -17.72
C THR A 3 -2.91 7.13 -17.40
N LEU A 4 -3.12 6.26 -18.40
CA LEU A 4 -2.88 4.82 -18.27
C LEU A 4 -1.41 4.48 -17.98
N LEU A 5 -0.47 5.27 -18.53
CA LEU A 5 0.96 5.08 -18.27
C LEU A 5 1.30 5.43 -16.82
N GLU A 6 0.82 6.58 -16.33
CA GLU A 6 1.00 6.97 -14.93
C GLU A 6 0.37 5.95 -13.99
N LEU A 7 -0.85 5.48 -14.29
CA LEU A 7 -1.49 4.40 -13.52
C LEU A 7 -0.61 3.14 -13.45
N GLY A 8 -0.02 2.71 -14.57
CA GLY A 8 0.88 1.56 -14.61
C GLY A 8 2.13 1.76 -13.76
N ILE A 9 2.76 2.95 -13.85
CA ILE A 9 3.96 3.28 -13.08
C ILE A 9 3.66 3.39 -11.59
N LEU A 10 2.60 4.10 -11.21
CA LEU A 10 2.19 4.27 -9.81
C LEU A 10 1.76 2.93 -9.20
N GLY A 11 1.04 2.10 -9.97
CA GLY A 11 0.68 0.75 -9.54
C GLY A 11 1.89 -0.16 -9.33
N ALA A 12 2.88 -0.10 -10.23
CA ALA A 12 4.13 -0.84 -10.09
C ALA A 12 4.97 -0.34 -8.90
N ALA A 13 5.03 0.97 -8.69
CA ALA A 13 5.68 1.59 -7.54
C ALA A 13 5.00 1.17 -6.23
N ALA A 14 3.67 1.20 -6.18
CA ALA A 14 2.90 0.75 -5.03
C ALA A 14 3.08 -0.74 -4.74
N TYR A 15 3.08 -1.58 -5.78
CA TYR A 15 3.45 -3.00 -5.65
C TYR A 15 4.82 -3.18 -5.00
N ARG A 16 5.87 -2.53 -5.53
CA ARG A 16 7.23 -2.69 -4.97
C ARG A 16 7.34 -2.16 -3.54
N ALA A 17 6.73 -1.02 -3.26
CA ALA A 17 6.70 -0.44 -1.91
C ALA A 17 5.93 -1.35 -0.93
N THR A 18 4.86 -2.00 -1.36
CA THR A 18 4.12 -2.98 -0.55
C THR A 18 4.96 -4.21 -0.27
N GLN A 19 5.69 -4.73 -1.27
CA GLN A 19 6.63 -5.82 -1.09
C GLN A 19 7.73 -5.47 -0.08
N LEU A 20 8.26 -4.25 -0.14
CA LEU A 20 9.21 -3.75 0.86
C LEU A 20 8.58 -3.75 2.27
N GLY A 21 7.34 -3.27 2.39
CA GLY A 21 6.61 -3.17 3.65
C GLY A 21 6.29 -4.51 4.32
N VAL A 22 5.99 -5.54 3.54
CA VAL A 22 5.44 -6.81 4.05
C VAL A 22 6.45 -7.96 3.98
N HIS A 23 7.23 -8.04 2.92
CA HIS A 23 8.06 -9.20 2.63
C HIS A 23 9.55 -8.95 2.86
N ASP A 24 10.00 -7.70 2.89
CA ASP A 24 11.43 -7.40 3.03
C ASP A 24 11.88 -7.40 4.50
N SER A 25 12.93 -8.17 4.77
CA SER A 25 13.60 -8.27 6.07
C SER A 25 14.16 -6.95 6.60
N ILE A 26 14.36 -5.96 5.73
CA ILE A 26 14.81 -4.61 6.13
C ILE A 26 13.88 -3.99 7.17
N LEU A 27 12.57 -4.29 7.12
CA LEU A 27 11.59 -3.75 8.06
C LEU A 27 11.30 -4.67 9.25
N ASP A 28 11.94 -5.85 9.35
CA ASP A 28 11.73 -6.79 10.45
C ASP A 28 11.95 -6.15 11.84
N PRO A 29 13.03 -5.40 12.09
CA PRO A 29 13.26 -4.80 13.42
C PRO A 29 12.20 -3.78 13.81
N LEU A 30 11.61 -3.10 12.82
CA LEU A 30 10.53 -2.13 13.04
C LEU A 30 9.20 -2.86 13.30
N ARG A 31 8.94 -3.93 12.55
CA ARG A 31 7.78 -4.80 12.73
C ARG A 31 7.76 -5.44 14.11
N ASP A 32 8.89 -5.98 14.55
CA ASP A 32 9.04 -6.59 15.87
C ASP A 32 8.77 -5.59 17.00
N ARG A 33 9.21 -4.34 16.84
CA ARG A 33 8.89 -3.26 17.78
C ARG A 33 7.40 -2.94 17.82
N VAL A 34 6.72 -2.93 16.67
CA VAL A 34 5.27 -2.69 16.61
C VAL A 34 4.52 -3.85 17.27
N PHE A 35 4.92 -5.10 17.04
CA PHE A 35 4.33 -6.27 17.70
C PHE A 35 4.59 -6.26 19.22
N ALA A 36 5.80 -5.93 19.67
CA ALA A 36 6.11 -5.78 21.09
C ALA A 36 5.31 -4.63 21.74
N TRP A 37 5.14 -3.51 21.02
CA TRP A 37 4.27 -2.42 21.46
C TRP A 37 2.80 -2.86 21.58
N HIS A 38 2.28 -3.67 20.65
CA HIS A 38 0.95 -4.26 20.76
C HIS A 38 0.83 -5.19 21.97
N ALA A 39 1.82 -6.08 22.18
CA ALA A 39 1.83 -7.04 23.29
C ALA A 39 1.73 -6.38 24.67
N ASN A 40 2.20 -5.14 24.81
CA ASN A 40 2.06 -4.37 26.06
C ASN A 40 0.60 -3.97 26.39
N ARG A 41 -0.32 -3.97 25.41
CA ARG A 41 -1.77 -3.72 25.59
C ARG A 41 -2.60 -4.47 24.54
N PRO A 42 -2.82 -5.78 24.71
CA PRO A 42 -3.44 -6.62 23.69
C PRO A 42 -4.91 -6.25 23.40
N ASP A 43 -5.65 -5.74 24.38
CA ASP A 43 -7.08 -5.40 24.20
C ASP A 43 -7.32 -4.02 23.53
N SER A 44 -6.25 -3.33 23.14
CA SER A 44 -6.37 -1.98 22.61
C SER A 44 -6.67 -1.97 21.11
N ARG A 45 -7.94 -1.73 20.77
CA ARG A 45 -8.44 -1.56 19.39
C ARG A 45 -7.55 -0.75 18.45
N PRO A 46 -6.99 0.43 18.84
CA PRO A 46 -6.13 1.18 17.92
C PRO A 46 -4.81 0.46 17.62
N ARG A 47 -4.25 -0.30 18.57
CA ARG A 47 -3.02 -1.06 18.33
C ARG A 47 -3.28 -2.28 17.45
N ASP A 48 -4.41 -2.94 17.68
CA ASP A 48 -4.85 -4.10 16.89
C ASP A 48 -5.13 -3.71 15.42
N PHE A 49 -5.73 -2.53 15.20
CA PHE A 49 -5.89 -1.95 13.86
C PHE A 49 -4.55 -1.73 13.17
N VAL A 50 -3.56 -1.13 13.85
CA VAL A 50 -2.22 -0.90 13.29
C VAL A 50 -1.54 -2.21 12.93
N VAL A 51 -1.59 -3.21 13.82
CA VAL A 51 -1.03 -4.54 13.57
C VAL A 51 -1.69 -5.21 12.37
N THR A 52 -3.02 -5.16 12.28
CA THR A 52 -3.78 -5.68 11.14
C THR A 52 -3.38 -4.99 9.83
N LEU A 53 -3.19 -3.66 9.88
CA LEU A 53 -2.81 -2.84 8.73
C LEU A 53 -1.45 -3.25 8.15
N ILE A 54 -0.45 -3.48 9.01
CA ILE A 54 0.91 -3.84 8.57
C ILE A 54 1.05 -5.32 8.22
N SER A 55 0.15 -6.18 8.73
CA SER A 55 0.22 -7.63 8.52
C SER A 55 -0.46 -8.08 7.23
N CYS A 56 -1.41 -7.32 6.71
CA CYS A 56 -2.14 -7.67 5.49
C CYS A 56 -1.58 -6.92 4.28
N THR A 57 -1.08 -7.65 3.29
CA THR A 57 -0.53 -7.10 2.04
C THR A 57 -1.53 -6.23 1.28
N TYR A 58 -2.82 -6.58 1.33
CA TYR A 58 -3.87 -5.80 0.69
C TYR A 58 -4.22 -4.53 1.49
N CYS A 59 -4.20 -4.60 2.82
CA CYS A 59 -4.44 -3.43 3.67
C CYS A 59 -3.29 -2.43 3.58
N LEU A 60 -2.05 -2.88 3.73
CA LEU A 60 -0.89 -2.02 3.60
C LEU A 60 -0.78 -1.47 2.17
N GLY A 61 -1.00 -2.34 1.17
CA GLY A 61 -0.96 -1.97 -0.25
C GLY A 61 -1.99 -0.90 -0.62
N TRP A 62 -3.19 -0.96 -0.04
CA TRP A 62 -4.18 0.11 -0.17
C TRP A 62 -3.63 1.46 0.29
N TRP A 63 -3.08 1.54 1.50
CA TRP A 63 -2.57 2.80 2.05
C TRP A 63 -1.32 3.30 1.33
N ILE A 64 -0.41 2.40 0.96
CA ILE A 64 0.78 2.73 0.17
C ILE A 64 0.39 3.30 -1.20
N SER A 65 -0.60 2.70 -1.87
CA SER A 65 -1.12 3.18 -3.15
C SER A 65 -1.64 4.61 -3.03
N GLY A 66 -2.38 4.91 -1.97
CA GLY A 66 -2.87 6.27 -1.70
C GLY A 66 -1.76 7.26 -1.41
N ALA A 67 -0.79 6.88 -0.58
CA ALA A 67 0.36 7.73 -0.26
C ALA A 67 1.20 8.06 -1.50
N ILE A 68 1.44 7.08 -2.37
CA ILE A 68 2.18 7.27 -3.62
C ILE A 68 1.40 8.16 -4.59
N LEU A 69 0.10 7.90 -4.78
CA LEU A 69 -0.74 8.74 -5.65
C LEU A 69 -0.79 10.18 -5.14
N LEU A 70 -1.03 10.38 -3.84
CA LEU A 70 -1.06 11.71 -3.24
C LEU A 70 0.28 12.44 -3.42
N THR A 71 1.40 11.76 -3.16
CA THR A 71 2.74 12.31 -3.36
C THR A 71 2.95 12.70 -4.83
N TYR A 72 2.53 11.85 -5.77
CA TYR A 72 2.60 12.14 -7.19
C TYR A 72 1.82 13.39 -7.57
N LEU A 73 0.54 13.46 -7.20
CA LEU A 73 -0.34 14.59 -7.49
C LEU A 73 0.17 15.91 -6.89
N LEU A 74 0.69 15.87 -5.66
CA LEU A 74 1.27 17.05 -5.01
C LEU A 74 2.58 17.48 -5.67
N ALA A 75 3.46 16.54 -6.01
CA ALA A 75 4.76 16.83 -6.62
C ALA A 75 4.63 17.36 -8.06
N THR A 76 3.60 16.93 -8.80
CA THR A 76 3.34 17.39 -10.17
C THR A 76 2.37 18.58 -10.24
N GLY A 77 1.81 19.01 -9.09
CA GLY A 77 0.83 20.09 -9.03
C GLY A 77 -0.55 19.73 -9.59
N GLN A 78 -0.85 18.43 -9.78
CA GLN A 78 -2.10 17.94 -10.36
C GLN A 78 -3.22 17.70 -9.34
N PHE A 79 -2.98 17.99 -8.06
CA PHE A 79 -3.96 17.72 -7.00
C PHE A 79 -5.24 18.55 -7.14
N ASP A 80 -5.15 19.77 -7.68
CA ASP A 80 -6.30 20.66 -7.85
C ASP A 80 -6.97 20.51 -9.23
N ASP A 81 -6.44 19.64 -10.11
CA ASP A 81 -6.93 19.46 -11.49
C ASP A 81 -8.25 18.67 -11.57
N ALA A 82 -8.64 17.98 -10.49
CA ALA A 82 -9.84 17.16 -10.44
C ALA A 82 -10.50 17.20 -9.05
N PRO A 83 -11.83 16.99 -8.96
CA PRO A 83 -12.50 16.95 -7.67
C PRO A 83 -12.10 15.69 -6.88
N LEU A 84 -12.09 15.78 -5.54
CA LEU A 84 -11.69 14.69 -4.63
C LEU A 84 -12.28 13.31 -4.94
N PRO A 85 -13.56 13.15 -5.37
CA PRO A 85 -14.09 11.84 -5.74
C PRO A 85 -13.34 11.17 -6.90
N VAL A 86 -12.80 11.96 -7.84
CA VAL A 86 -12.00 11.44 -8.97
C VAL A 86 -10.68 10.89 -8.45
N HIS A 87 -9.99 11.61 -7.56
CA HIS A 87 -8.78 11.08 -6.91
C HIS A 87 -9.06 9.84 -6.06
N GLY A 88 -10.27 9.72 -5.49
CA GLY A 88 -10.74 8.48 -4.87
C GLY A 88 -10.76 7.32 -5.86
N ILE A 89 -11.31 7.51 -7.06
CA ILE A 89 -11.31 6.49 -8.12
C ILE A 89 -9.89 6.16 -8.59
N GLU A 90 -9.03 7.17 -8.75
CA GLU A 90 -7.62 6.99 -9.11
C GLU A 90 -6.87 6.17 -8.05
N TRP A 91 -7.14 6.40 -6.76
CA TRP A 91 -6.59 5.59 -5.68
C TRP A 91 -7.05 4.13 -5.83
N PHE A 92 -8.34 3.87 -6.02
CA PHE A 92 -8.85 2.52 -6.28
C PHE A 92 -8.16 1.87 -7.49
N ALA A 93 -7.90 2.63 -8.56
CA ALA A 93 -7.22 2.12 -9.75
C ALA A 93 -5.77 1.70 -9.43
N VAL A 94 -5.00 2.56 -8.76
CA VAL A 94 -3.60 2.28 -8.37
C VAL A 94 -3.54 1.06 -7.44
N ALA A 95 -4.41 1.00 -6.44
CA ALA A 95 -4.52 -0.13 -5.53
C ALA A 95 -4.92 -1.43 -6.26
N GLY A 96 -5.80 -1.33 -7.27
CA GLY A 96 -6.18 -2.46 -8.11
C GLY A 96 -4.99 -3.05 -8.89
N VAL A 97 -4.16 -2.19 -9.50
CA VAL A 97 -2.94 -2.64 -10.21
C VAL A 97 -1.95 -3.29 -9.25
N GLN A 98 -1.73 -2.68 -8.08
CA GLN A 98 -0.87 -3.24 -7.03
C GLN A 98 -1.38 -4.61 -6.54
N ALA A 99 -2.69 -4.74 -6.30
CA ALA A 99 -3.30 -5.99 -5.84
C ALA A 99 -3.22 -7.10 -6.90
N LEU A 100 -3.37 -6.75 -8.19
CA LEU A 100 -3.17 -7.70 -9.30
C LEU A 100 -1.74 -8.23 -9.35
N GLY A 101 -0.74 -7.37 -9.13
CA GLY A 101 0.67 -7.77 -9.04
C GLY A 101 0.89 -8.77 -7.90
N ASN A 102 0.43 -8.46 -6.69
CA ASN A 102 0.58 -9.37 -5.55
C ASN A 102 -0.18 -10.68 -5.74
N ARG A 103 -1.40 -10.65 -6.30
CA ARG A 103 -2.16 -11.87 -6.58
C ARG A 103 -1.44 -12.77 -7.58
N ARG A 104 -0.78 -12.19 -8.57
CA ARG A 104 0.02 -12.94 -9.56
C ARG A 104 1.18 -13.66 -8.88
N ASP A 105 1.91 -12.99 -7.98
CA ASP A 105 2.97 -13.61 -7.20
C ASP A 105 2.45 -14.74 -6.31
N ASP A 106 1.34 -14.54 -5.61
CA ASP A 106 0.70 -15.58 -4.78
C ASP A 106 0.33 -16.83 -5.60
N THR A 107 -0.07 -16.65 -6.86
CA THR A 107 -0.44 -17.76 -7.76
C THR A 107 0.76 -18.46 -8.38
N TRP A 108 1.86 -17.75 -8.63
CA TRP A 108 3.01 -18.30 -9.35
C TRP A 108 4.18 -18.69 -8.46
N GLY A 109 4.29 -18.11 -7.26
CA GLY A 109 5.29 -18.46 -6.25
C GLY A 109 5.06 -19.83 -5.58
N ARG A 110 3.94 -20.52 -5.87
CA ARG A 110 3.70 -21.91 -5.41
C ARG A 110 4.16 -22.98 -6.41
N ALA A 111 4.73 -22.60 -7.55
CA ALA A 111 5.11 -23.52 -8.63
C ALA A 111 6.61 -23.91 -8.64
N SER A 112 7.38 -23.56 -7.61
CA SER A 112 8.80 -23.92 -7.49
C SER A 112 9.09 -24.71 -6.22
#